data_AF-A0A7U7G5K8-F1
#
_entry.id   AF-A0A7U7G5K8-F1
#
_cell.length_a   1.000
_cell.length_b   1.000
_cell.length_c   1.000
_cell.angle_alpha   90.00
_cell.angle_beta   90.00
_cell.angle_gamma   90.00
#
_symmetry.space_group_name_H-M   'P 1'
#
loop_
_entity.id
_entity.type
_entity.pdbx_description
1 polymer ?
#
loop_
_entity_poly.entity_id
_entity_poly.type
_entity_poly.pdbx_seq_one_letter_code
_entity_poly.pdbx_strand_id
1 'polypeptide(L)'
;MNTDHTDQTTSPPLWLLDATGQMLGHDTLNDRIIRQLFDTRAVPGLSLHLQSPLTRRNYASSPIRARFRKQASLPFPLPEIDVFSTLQDSIALRCVDGNQGWISIGTDLHEIHFDAPKMTPLGYFLPLTGEALLGLAMLFDRGLASVRTADGTMIGPASFLSEKPHGLALGPITTCLADHLETLIQLGRLPPGQELSHSFGQDHLTFRRAD
;
A
#
# COMPACT_ATOMS: atom_id res chain seq x y z
N MET A 1 42.94 -6.52 4.43
CA MET A 1 41.91 -5.77 3.69
C MET A 1 40.57 -6.09 4.35
N ASN A 2 40.20 -5.29 5.34
CA ASN A 2 38.85 -5.33 5.90
C ASN A 2 37.98 -4.49 4.97
N THR A 3 37.08 -5.13 4.23
CA THR A 3 36.03 -4.43 3.49
C THR A 3 34.97 -4.02 4.50
N ASP A 4 34.87 -2.70 4.69
CA ASP A 4 33.86 -2.04 5.49
C ASP A 4 32.46 -2.58 5.19
N HIS A 5 31.78 -3.01 6.27
CA HIS A 5 30.34 -3.11 6.33
C HIS A 5 29.76 -1.73 6.03
N THR A 6 29.33 -1.52 4.79
CA THR A 6 28.41 -0.44 4.48
C THR A 6 27.10 -0.80 5.16
N ASP A 7 26.75 -0.06 6.23
CA ASP A 7 25.41 0.00 6.80
C ASP A 7 24.45 0.37 5.66
N GLN A 8 23.93 -0.65 4.97
CA GLN A 8 22.81 -0.49 4.08
C GLN A 8 21.62 -0.13 4.96
N THR A 9 21.27 1.15 5.02
CA THR A 9 19.98 1.61 5.50
C THR A 9 18.90 0.96 4.63
N THR A 10 18.46 -0.23 5.03
CA THR A 10 17.45 -0.98 4.29
C THR A 10 16.12 -0.24 4.39
N SER A 11 15.55 0.13 3.25
CA SER A 11 14.18 0.64 3.20
C SER A 11 13.23 -0.35 3.89
N PRO A 12 12.24 0.14 4.67
CA PRO A 12 11.26 -0.73 5.31
C PRO A 12 10.48 -1.52 4.26
N PRO A 13 9.91 -2.70 4.62
CA PRO A 13 9.01 -3.43 3.73
C PRO A 13 7.81 -2.56 3.35
N LEU A 14 7.39 -2.68 2.09
CA LEU A 14 6.19 -2.03 1.57
C LEU A 14 5.15 -3.07 1.19
N TRP A 15 3.92 -2.89 1.64
CA TRP A 15 2.77 -3.66 1.20
C TRP A 15 2.02 -2.89 0.13
N LEU A 16 1.56 -3.57 -0.90
CA LEU A 16 1.02 -2.90 -2.07
C LEU A 16 -0.49 -3.02 -2.10
N LEU A 17 -1.17 -1.88 -2.08
CA LEU A 17 -2.60 -1.76 -2.32
C LEU A 17 -2.81 -1.44 -3.80
N ASP A 18 -3.57 -2.27 -4.49
CA ASP A 18 -3.91 -2.05 -5.90
C ASP A 18 -4.94 -0.92 -6.08
N ALA A 19 -5.14 -0.50 -7.33
CA ALA A 19 -6.07 0.57 -7.68
C ALA A 19 -7.51 0.33 -7.20
N THR A 20 -7.90 -0.92 -6.93
CA THR A 20 -9.26 -1.30 -6.52
C THR A 20 -9.42 -1.49 -5.01
N GLY A 21 -8.36 -1.28 -4.23
CA GLY A 21 -8.37 -1.46 -2.78
C GLY A 21 -8.08 -2.90 -2.32
N GLN A 22 -7.59 -3.77 -3.21
CA GLN A 22 -7.11 -5.10 -2.81
C GLN A 22 -5.61 -5.07 -2.54
N MET A 23 -5.14 -5.94 -1.66
CA MET A 23 -3.72 -6.08 -1.37
C MET A 23 -3.08 -7.07 -2.34
N LEU A 24 -1.83 -6.83 -2.74
CA LEU A 24 -1.00 -7.88 -3.30
C LEU A 24 -0.58 -8.81 -2.17
N GLY A 25 -0.85 -10.09 -2.36
CA GLY A 25 -0.54 -11.16 -1.43
C GLY A 25 0.20 -12.30 -2.11
N HIS A 26 0.42 -13.35 -1.33
CA HIS A 26 1.02 -14.59 -1.80
C HIS A 26 0.12 -15.76 -1.42
N ASP A 27 -0.25 -16.54 -2.43
CA ASP A 27 -0.94 -17.81 -2.26
C ASP A 27 0.09 -18.89 -1.93
N THR A 28 0.15 -19.26 -0.66
CA THR A 28 1.14 -20.24 -0.16
C THR A 28 0.93 -21.65 -0.71
N LEU A 29 -0.29 -22.00 -1.13
CA LEU A 29 -0.63 -23.32 -1.65
C LEU A 29 -0.19 -23.47 -3.11
N ASN A 30 -0.39 -22.42 -3.92
CA ASN A 30 -0.07 -22.41 -5.34
C ASN A 30 1.25 -21.68 -5.68
N ASP A 31 1.96 -21.19 -4.66
CA ASP A 31 3.20 -20.40 -4.72
C ASP A 31 3.19 -19.28 -5.79
N ARG A 32 2.12 -18.46 -5.78
CA ARG A 32 1.93 -17.38 -6.75
C ARG A 32 1.54 -16.07 -6.08
N ILE A 33 1.85 -14.95 -6.74
CA ILE A 33 1.35 -13.64 -6.34
C ILE A 33 -0.14 -13.59 -6.67
N ILE A 34 -0.95 -13.13 -5.72
CA ILE A 34 -2.41 -13.01 -5.86
C ILE A 34 -2.88 -11.63 -5.43
N ARG A 35 -4.10 -11.30 -5.83
CA ARG A 35 -4.88 -10.23 -5.21
C ARG A 35 -5.69 -10.83 -4.08
N GLN A 36 -5.73 -10.15 -2.95
CA GLN A 36 -6.52 -10.55 -1.80
C GLN A 36 -7.24 -9.35 -1.22
N LEU A 37 -8.39 -9.59 -0.61
CA LEU A 37 -9.11 -8.55 0.11
C LEU A 37 -8.25 -7.99 1.23
N PHE A 38 -8.40 -6.69 1.50
CA PHE A 38 -7.80 -6.09 2.67
C PHE A 38 -8.43 -6.67 3.94
N ASP A 39 -7.59 -7.19 4.83
CA ASP A 39 -7.99 -7.76 6.12
C ASP A 39 -7.34 -6.92 7.24
N THR A 40 -8.17 -6.35 8.11
CA THR A 40 -7.71 -5.51 9.23
C THR A 40 -6.95 -6.30 10.29
N ARG A 41 -7.01 -7.62 10.25
CA ARG A 41 -6.44 -8.53 11.25
C ARG A 41 -5.15 -9.21 10.79
N ALA A 42 -4.77 -9.05 9.53
CA ALA A 42 -3.64 -9.75 8.95
C ALA A 42 -2.77 -8.84 8.07
N VAL A 43 -1.46 -8.99 8.21
CA VAL A 43 -0.49 -8.39 7.30
C VAL A 43 -0.40 -9.27 6.05
N PRO A 44 -0.43 -8.70 4.81
CA PRO A 44 -0.27 -9.50 3.61
C PRO A 44 1.06 -10.26 3.60
N GLY A 45 1.01 -11.52 3.17
CA GLY A 45 2.17 -12.42 3.14
C GLY A 45 3.22 -12.09 2.06
N LEU A 46 3.05 -10.99 1.33
CA LEU A 46 3.97 -10.50 0.31
C LEU A 46 4.31 -9.03 0.58
N SER A 47 5.60 -8.72 0.65
CA SER A 47 6.12 -7.35 0.75
C SER A 47 7.11 -7.04 -0.36
N LEU A 48 7.19 -5.77 -0.75
CA LEU A 48 8.18 -5.23 -1.67
C LEU A 48 9.32 -4.59 -0.88
N HIS A 49 10.56 -4.97 -1.21
CA HIS A 49 11.77 -4.42 -0.61
C HIS A 49 12.57 -3.66 -1.67
N LEU A 50 12.77 -2.37 -1.42
CA LEU A 50 13.51 -1.50 -2.32
C LEU A 50 15.01 -1.55 -2.02
N GLN A 51 15.85 -1.50 -3.06
CA GLN A 51 17.29 -1.37 -2.90
C GLN A 51 17.73 0.03 -2.47
N SER A 52 16.89 1.05 -2.71
CA SER A 52 17.08 2.42 -2.25
C SER A 52 15.73 3.07 -1.87
N PRO A 53 15.70 4.13 -1.05
CA PRO A 53 14.45 4.78 -0.65
C PRO A 53 13.70 5.43 -1.82
N LEU A 54 12.36 5.36 -1.79
CA LEU A 54 11.51 6.16 -2.70
C LEU A 54 11.64 7.64 -2.34
N THR A 55 12.21 8.43 -3.24
CA THR A 55 12.27 9.89 -3.10
C THR A 55 11.10 10.53 -3.85
N ARG A 56 10.25 11.31 -3.15
CA ARG A 56 9.07 12.00 -3.71
C ARG A 56 9.34 12.94 -4.90
N ARG A 57 10.60 13.33 -5.14
CA ARG A 57 10.99 14.37 -6.13
C ARG A 57 11.44 13.85 -7.48
N ASN A 58 11.25 12.56 -7.76
CA ASN A 58 12.06 11.88 -8.76
C ASN A 58 11.24 11.25 -9.89
N TYR A 59 10.31 12.05 -10.44
CA TYR A 59 9.67 11.76 -11.73
C TYR A 59 10.69 11.68 -12.90
N ALA A 60 11.94 12.08 -12.67
CA ALA A 60 13.04 12.07 -13.64
C ALA A 60 14.21 11.13 -13.28
N SER A 61 14.12 10.32 -12.21
CA SER A 61 15.20 9.39 -11.86
C SER A 61 14.99 8.00 -12.44
N SER A 62 16.10 7.30 -12.68
CA SER A 62 16.16 5.88 -12.99
C SER A 62 15.25 5.03 -12.10
N PRO A 63 14.70 3.91 -12.62
CA PRO A 63 13.92 2.99 -11.80
C PRO A 63 14.71 2.51 -10.58
N ILE A 64 13.99 2.30 -9.48
CA ILE A 64 14.56 1.71 -8.27
C ILE A 64 14.36 0.20 -8.35
N ARG A 65 15.45 -0.55 -8.28
CA ARG A 65 15.37 -2.00 -8.22
C ARG A 65 14.75 -2.45 -6.89
N ALA A 66 13.87 -3.43 -6.96
CA ALA A 66 13.17 -3.99 -5.83
C ALA A 66 13.02 -5.50 -5.96
N ARG A 67 12.71 -6.15 -4.83
CA ARG A 67 12.44 -7.58 -4.75
C ARG A 67 11.20 -7.82 -3.91
N PHE A 68 10.36 -8.73 -4.37
CA PHE A 68 9.31 -9.25 -3.53
C PHE A 68 9.88 -10.22 -2.49
N ARG A 69 9.32 -10.23 -1.29
CA ARG A 69 9.64 -11.16 -0.21
C ARG A 69 8.35 -11.80 0.30
N LYS A 70 8.39 -13.12 0.41
CA LYS A 70 7.31 -13.94 0.98
C LYS A 70 7.52 -14.03 2.49
N GLN A 71 6.44 -13.92 3.26
CA GLN A 71 6.48 -14.06 4.72
C GLN A 71 6.66 -15.53 5.14
N ALA A 72 6.00 -16.46 4.43
CA ALA A 72 6.12 -17.90 4.67
C ALA A 72 5.91 -18.66 3.36
N SER A 73 6.94 -19.32 2.81
CA SER A 73 6.81 -20.16 1.62
C SER A 73 8.05 -21.01 1.33
N LEU A 74 7.91 -21.95 0.40
CA LEU A 74 9.00 -22.60 -0.32
C LEU A 74 9.82 -21.60 -1.17
N PRO A 75 11.07 -21.93 -1.53
CA PRO A 75 11.95 -21.05 -2.30
C PRO A 75 11.62 -21.07 -3.80
N PHE A 76 10.43 -20.62 -4.19
CA PHE A 76 10.18 -20.27 -5.59
C PHE A 76 10.65 -18.84 -5.87
N PRO A 77 11.43 -18.62 -6.94
CA PRO A 77 11.94 -17.31 -7.29
C PRO A 77 10.79 -16.38 -7.69
N LEU A 78 10.73 -15.22 -7.06
CA LEU A 78 9.84 -14.13 -7.46
C LEU A 78 10.57 -13.27 -8.51
N PRO A 79 9.84 -12.61 -9.42
CA PRO A 79 10.45 -11.79 -10.45
C PRO A 79 11.27 -10.64 -9.84
N GLU A 80 12.41 -10.30 -10.44
CA GLU A 80 13.06 -9.03 -10.15
C GLU A 80 12.22 -7.89 -10.71
N ILE A 81 12.08 -6.81 -9.93
CA ILE A 81 11.18 -5.70 -10.24
C ILE A 81 11.95 -4.38 -10.31
N ASP A 82 11.64 -3.58 -11.32
CA ASP A 82 11.93 -2.15 -11.36
C ASP A 82 10.70 -1.37 -10.87
N VAL A 83 10.92 -0.43 -9.97
CA VAL A 83 9.90 0.45 -9.39
C VAL A 83 10.03 1.84 -9.98
N PHE A 84 8.92 2.36 -10.49
CA PHE A 84 8.79 3.69 -11.04
C PHE A 84 7.85 4.51 -10.17
N SER A 85 8.32 5.66 -9.68
CA SER A 85 7.43 6.62 -9.02
C SER A 85 6.44 7.18 -10.03
N THR A 86 5.16 7.16 -9.69
CA THR A 86 4.08 7.76 -10.49
C THR A 86 3.49 8.96 -9.74
N LEU A 87 2.43 9.56 -10.29
CA LEU A 87 1.77 10.71 -9.69
C LEU A 87 1.15 10.33 -8.33
N GLN A 88 1.04 11.31 -7.42
CA GLN A 88 0.34 11.18 -6.13
C GLN A 88 0.87 10.04 -5.22
N ASP A 89 2.19 9.94 -5.05
CA ASP A 89 2.82 8.95 -4.16
C ASP A 89 2.50 7.46 -4.46
N SER A 90 1.95 7.18 -5.65
CA SER A 90 1.79 5.82 -6.17
C SER A 90 3.07 5.34 -6.88
N ILE A 91 3.14 4.04 -7.15
CA ILE A 91 4.21 3.42 -7.91
C ILE A 91 3.66 2.53 -9.02
N ALA A 92 4.44 2.40 -10.09
CA ALA A 92 4.27 1.36 -11.10
C ALA A 92 5.42 0.35 -11.01
N LEU A 93 5.13 -0.89 -11.36
CA LEU A 93 6.09 -1.99 -11.30
C LEU A 93 6.31 -2.55 -12.70
N ARG A 94 7.57 -2.87 -13.01
CA ARG A 94 7.94 -3.54 -14.25
C ARG A 94 8.82 -4.73 -13.96
N CYS A 95 8.52 -5.87 -14.58
CA CYS A 95 9.40 -7.03 -14.53
C CYS A 95 10.74 -6.67 -15.18
N VAL A 96 11.83 -7.10 -14.57
CA VAL A 96 13.18 -6.94 -15.14
C VAL A 96 13.46 -8.06 -16.13
N ASP A 97 13.02 -9.27 -15.77
CA ASP A 97 13.26 -10.47 -16.54
C ASP A 97 12.25 -10.61 -17.68
N GLY A 98 12.66 -11.23 -18.79
CA GLY A 98 11.82 -11.49 -19.94
C GLY A 98 11.50 -10.24 -20.78
N ASN A 99 10.24 -10.06 -21.16
CA ASN A 99 9.77 -9.00 -22.06
C ASN A 99 9.70 -7.60 -21.41
N GLN A 100 10.15 -7.46 -20.17
CA GLN A 100 10.07 -6.22 -19.39
C GLN A 100 8.64 -5.66 -19.30
N GLY A 101 7.67 -6.56 -19.11
CA GLY A 101 6.27 -6.21 -19.01
C GLY A 101 5.94 -5.42 -17.75
N TRP A 102 4.94 -4.55 -17.85
CA TRP A 102 4.38 -3.86 -16.69
C TRP A 102 3.49 -4.82 -15.90
N ILE A 103 3.50 -4.65 -14.57
CA ILE A 103 2.53 -5.34 -13.72
C ILE A 103 1.23 -4.55 -13.74
N SER A 104 0.12 -5.21 -14.08
CA SER A 104 -1.19 -4.59 -14.12
C SER A 104 -2.28 -5.50 -13.60
N ILE A 105 -3.32 -4.91 -13.04
CA ILE A 105 -4.52 -5.63 -12.62
C ILE A 105 -5.46 -5.84 -13.81
N GLY A 106 -5.90 -7.09 -14.00
CA GLY A 106 -6.89 -7.45 -15.01
C GLY A 106 -8.28 -6.91 -14.68
N THR A 107 -9.15 -6.85 -15.68
CA THR A 107 -10.55 -6.42 -15.49
C THR A 107 -11.36 -7.44 -14.67
N ASP A 108 -10.92 -8.70 -14.68
CA ASP A 108 -11.47 -9.75 -13.83
C ASP A 108 -10.82 -9.69 -12.44
N LEU A 109 -11.65 -9.76 -11.39
CA LEU A 109 -11.35 -9.35 -10.01
C LEU A 109 -10.19 -10.08 -9.30
N HIS A 110 -9.50 -11.00 -9.97
CA HIS A 110 -8.42 -11.80 -9.39
C HIS A 110 -7.15 -11.87 -10.26
N GLU A 111 -7.13 -11.27 -11.44
CA GLU A 111 -5.99 -11.41 -12.36
C GLU A 111 -4.92 -10.35 -12.14
N ILE A 112 -3.67 -10.81 -12.15
CA ILE A 112 -2.45 -9.97 -12.19
C ILE A 112 -1.68 -10.38 -13.43
N HIS A 113 -1.45 -9.42 -14.32
CA HIS A 113 -0.63 -9.59 -15.50
C HIS A 113 0.78 -9.08 -15.21
N PHE A 114 1.79 -9.80 -15.69
CA PHE A 114 3.22 -9.45 -15.54
C PHE A 114 3.87 -9.05 -16.87
N ASP A 115 3.08 -9.01 -17.93
CA ASP A 115 3.45 -8.86 -19.33
C ASP A 115 2.71 -7.72 -20.03
N ALA A 116 2.08 -6.82 -19.25
CA ALA A 116 1.31 -5.74 -19.84
C ALA A 116 2.21 -4.82 -20.69
N PRO A 117 1.84 -4.52 -21.95
CA PRO A 117 2.71 -3.80 -22.88
C PRO A 117 2.83 -2.31 -22.55
N LYS A 118 1.91 -1.78 -21.74
CA LYS A 118 1.87 -0.39 -21.34
C LYS A 118 1.45 -0.26 -19.89
N MET A 119 1.99 0.76 -19.24
CA MET A 119 1.53 1.19 -17.93
C MET A 119 0.11 1.76 -18.05
N THR A 120 -0.80 1.29 -17.20
CA THR A 120 -2.19 1.78 -17.11
C THR A 120 -2.51 2.16 -15.67
N PRO A 121 -3.58 2.95 -15.42
CA PRO A 121 -3.98 3.27 -14.04
C PRO A 121 -4.28 2.05 -13.16
N LEU A 122 -4.68 0.92 -13.76
CA LEU A 122 -4.87 -0.35 -13.05
C LEU A 122 -3.54 -1.03 -12.66
N GLY A 123 -2.41 -0.56 -13.19
CA GLY A 123 -1.06 -0.97 -12.78
C GLY A 123 -0.40 -0.02 -11.77
N TYR A 124 -1.17 0.89 -11.18
CA TYR A 124 -0.69 1.75 -10.10
C TYR A 124 -0.98 1.11 -8.75
N PHE A 125 0.06 1.06 -7.92
CA PHE A 125 0.01 0.53 -6.58
C PHE A 125 0.31 1.63 -5.59
N LEU A 126 -0.40 1.64 -4.48
CA LEU A 126 -0.12 2.51 -3.35
C LEU A 126 0.80 1.74 -2.38
N PRO A 127 2.07 2.17 -2.21
CA PRO A 127 2.99 1.51 -1.30
C PRO A 127 2.70 1.93 0.15
N LEU A 128 2.35 0.96 0.99
CA LEU A 128 2.06 1.16 2.40
C LEU A 128 3.22 0.65 3.25
N THR A 129 3.73 1.47 4.18
CA THR A 129 4.57 0.98 5.28
C THR A 129 3.71 0.20 6.29
N GLY A 130 4.34 -0.41 7.30
CA GLY A 130 3.61 -1.13 8.33
C GLY A 130 2.69 -0.21 9.13
N GLU A 131 3.14 1.02 9.39
CA GLU A 131 2.33 2.04 10.04
C GLU A 131 1.19 2.52 9.15
N ALA A 132 1.43 2.76 7.85
CA ALA A 132 0.36 3.12 6.93
C ALA A 132 -0.70 2.01 6.81
N LEU A 133 -0.28 0.74 6.82
CA LEU A 133 -1.17 -0.42 6.80
C LEU A 133 -2.02 -0.50 8.07
N LEU A 134 -1.41 -0.27 9.24
CA LEU A 134 -2.14 -0.20 10.52
C LEU A 134 -3.10 0.99 10.58
N GLY A 135 -2.67 2.16 10.11
CA GLY A 135 -3.53 3.34 10.00
C GLY A 135 -4.73 3.10 9.07
N LEU A 136 -4.52 2.40 7.95
CA LEU A 136 -5.60 1.95 7.08
C LEU A 136 -6.55 1.00 7.81
N ALA A 137 -6.03 0.02 8.57
CA ALA A 137 -6.85 -0.92 9.34
C ALA A 137 -7.74 -0.20 10.36
N MET A 138 -7.23 0.86 11.02
CA MET A 138 -8.01 1.71 11.94
C MET A 138 -9.19 2.42 11.27
N LEU A 139 -9.14 2.68 9.95
CA LEU A 139 -10.29 3.26 9.24
C LEU A 139 -11.40 2.23 8.98
N PHE A 140 -11.05 0.94 8.87
CA PHE A 140 -11.97 -0.15 8.53
C PHE A 140 -12.51 -0.88 9.76
N ASP A 141 -11.80 -0.87 10.89
CA ASP A 141 -12.17 -1.62 12.08
C ASP A 141 -12.44 -0.69 13.27
N ARG A 142 -13.70 -0.62 13.68
CA ARG A 142 -14.13 0.16 14.86
C ARG A 142 -13.58 -0.38 16.18
N GLY A 143 -13.12 -1.63 16.20
CA GLY A 143 -12.41 -2.21 17.33
C GLY A 143 -10.98 -1.69 17.47
N LEU A 144 -10.38 -1.15 16.40
CA LEU A 144 -9.04 -0.57 16.42
C LEU A 144 -9.06 0.94 16.67
N ALA A 145 -10.04 1.65 16.13
CA ALA A 145 -10.20 3.09 16.34
C ALA A 145 -11.64 3.56 16.16
N SER A 146 -11.98 4.70 16.79
CA SER A 146 -13.19 5.45 16.48
C SER A 146 -12.85 6.70 15.68
N VAL A 147 -13.67 7.02 14.68
CA VAL A 147 -13.51 8.24 13.88
C VAL A 147 -14.74 9.13 14.04
N ARG A 148 -14.51 10.41 14.30
CA ARG A 148 -15.57 11.40 14.54
C ARG A 148 -15.37 12.64 13.70
N THR A 149 -16.46 13.22 13.22
CA THR A 149 -16.51 14.56 12.63
C THR A 149 -16.40 15.64 13.72
N ALA A 150 -16.21 16.90 13.31
CA ALA A 150 -16.06 18.04 14.22
C ALA A 150 -17.28 18.28 15.15
N ASP A 151 -18.48 17.87 14.72
CA ASP A 151 -19.71 17.91 15.54
C ASP A 151 -19.84 16.72 16.51
N GLY A 152 -18.86 15.80 16.52
CA GLY A 152 -18.84 14.61 17.37
C GLY A 152 -19.53 13.38 16.77
N THR A 153 -20.11 13.48 15.57
CA THR A 153 -20.77 12.33 14.92
C THR A 153 -19.76 11.25 14.56
N MET A 154 -20.03 10.00 14.94
CA MET A 154 -19.17 8.87 14.56
C MET A 154 -19.35 8.49 13.08
N ILE A 155 -18.26 8.27 12.37
CA ILE A 155 -18.25 7.86 10.95
C ILE A 155 -17.45 6.58 10.72
N GLY A 156 -17.68 5.95 9.57
CA GLY A 156 -17.07 4.68 9.18
C GLY A 156 -17.95 3.45 9.49
N PRO A 157 -17.47 2.21 9.26
CA PRO A 157 -16.13 1.89 8.76
C PRO A 157 -15.93 2.39 7.32
N ALA A 158 -14.67 2.51 6.92
CA ALA A 158 -14.33 2.85 5.56
C ALA A 158 -14.65 1.71 4.59
N SER A 159 -14.74 2.05 3.30
CA SER A 159 -14.89 1.10 2.20
C SER A 159 -14.14 1.61 0.97
N PHE A 160 -13.64 0.69 0.14
CA PHE A 160 -12.98 1.06 -1.11
C PHE A 160 -14.02 1.37 -2.20
N LEU A 161 -13.69 2.34 -3.04
CA LEU A 161 -14.50 2.76 -4.19
C LEU A 161 -13.89 2.18 -5.47
N SER A 162 -14.61 1.26 -6.12
CA SER A 162 -14.12 0.55 -7.30
C SER A 162 -13.93 1.43 -8.54
N GLU A 163 -14.64 2.55 -8.60
CA GLU A 163 -14.69 3.46 -9.75
C GLU A 163 -13.57 4.50 -9.75
N LYS A 164 -12.78 4.60 -8.66
CA LYS A 164 -11.67 5.54 -8.53
C LYS A 164 -10.42 4.81 -8.01
N PRO A 165 -9.26 4.90 -8.69
CA PRO A 165 -8.02 4.33 -8.20
C PRO A 165 -7.71 4.77 -6.76
N HIS A 166 -7.53 3.80 -5.87
CA HIS A 166 -7.27 4.03 -4.43
C HIS A 166 -8.34 4.89 -3.75
N GLY A 167 -9.55 4.92 -4.31
CA GLY A 167 -10.69 5.65 -3.76
C GLY A 167 -11.18 5.02 -2.47
N LEU A 168 -11.52 5.86 -1.49
CA LEU A 168 -12.06 5.45 -0.20
C LEU A 168 -13.29 6.29 0.14
N ALA A 169 -14.32 5.62 0.63
CA ALA A 169 -15.43 6.25 1.33
C ALA A 169 -15.33 5.97 2.84
N LEU A 170 -15.45 7.02 3.65
CA LEU A 170 -15.53 6.96 5.11
C LEU A 170 -16.81 7.69 5.55
N GLY A 171 -17.90 6.94 5.68
CA GLY A 171 -19.23 7.54 5.82
C GLY A 171 -19.57 8.38 4.57
N PRO A 172 -19.95 9.66 4.72
CA PRO A 172 -20.27 10.53 3.58
C PRO A 172 -19.03 11.10 2.87
N ILE A 173 -17.84 10.91 3.41
CA ILE A 173 -16.60 11.51 2.92
C ILE A 173 -15.98 10.58 1.89
N THR A 174 -15.69 11.09 0.68
CA THR A 174 -14.95 10.35 -0.34
C THR A 174 -13.62 11.02 -0.65
N THR A 175 -12.53 10.25 -0.68
CA THR A 175 -11.19 10.78 -0.99
C THR A 175 -10.34 9.75 -1.74
N CYS A 176 -9.17 10.17 -2.24
CA CYS A 176 -8.12 9.30 -2.71
C CYS A 176 -7.14 9.00 -1.56
N LEU A 177 -6.91 7.73 -1.25
CA LEU A 177 -5.98 7.34 -0.17
C LEU A 177 -4.55 7.83 -0.41
N ALA A 178 -4.16 7.96 -1.67
CA ALA A 178 -2.82 8.37 -2.04
C ALA A 178 -2.48 9.78 -1.52
N ASP A 179 -3.47 10.68 -1.46
CA ASP A 179 -3.33 12.03 -0.94
C ASP A 179 -3.23 12.08 0.60
N HIS A 180 -3.46 10.94 1.29
CA HIS A 180 -3.54 10.83 2.75
C HIS A 180 -2.55 9.82 3.35
N LEU A 181 -1.51 9.40 2.61
CA LEU A 181 -0.51 8.45 3.11
C LEU A 181 0.14 8.89 4.43
N GLU A 182 0.50 10.17 4.55
CA GLU A 182 1.11 10.70 5.78
C GLU A 182 0.14 10.61 6.96
N THR A 183 -1.14 10.90 6.74
CA THR A 183 -2.20 10.73 7.75
C THR A 183 -2.31 9.27 8.17
N LEU A 184 -2.28 8.31 7.25
CA LEU A 184 -2.29 6.88 7.58
C LEU A 184 -1.08 6.48 8.43
N ILE A 185 0.12 6.97 8.09
CA ILE A 185 1.34 6.70 8.87
C ILE A 185 1.19 7.24 10.29
N GLN A 186 0.69 8.47 10.45
CA GLN A 186 0.47 9.09 11.75
C GLN A 186 -0.57 8.31 12.58
N LEU A 187 -1.66 7.86 11.95
CA LEU A 187 -2.66 7.02 12.59
C LEU A 187 -2.08 5.69 13.08
N GLY A 188 -1.30 5.00 12.25
CA GLY A 188 -0.65 3.76 12.65
C GLY A 188 0.36 3.92 13.79
N ARG A 189 0.90 5.13 13.97
CA ARG A 189 1.82 5.48 15.08
C ARG A 189 1.09 5.98 16.33
N LEU A 190 -0.20 6.23 16.26
CA LEU A 190 -0.98 6.76 17.38
C LEU A 190 -0.97 5.74 18.54
N PRO A 191 -0.53 6.11 19.75
CA PRO A 191 -0.57 5.19 20.89
C PRO A 191 -2.02 4.84 21.29
N PRO A 192 -2.25 3.71 21.97
CA PRO A 192 -3.58 3.37 22.50
C PRO A 192 -4.18 4.48 23.36
N GLY A 193 -5.49 4.68 23.22
CA GLY A 193 -6.25 5.73 23.93
C GLY A 193 -5.98 7.18 23.49
N GLN A 194 -5.01 7.42 22.60
CA GLN A 194 -4.69 8.76 22.10
C GLN A 194 -5.58 9.17 20.93
N GLU A 195 -5.61 10.48 20.67
CA GLU A 195 -6.40 11.10 19.62
C GLU A 195 -5.50 11.85 18.62
N LEU A 196 -5.88 11.81 17.35
CA LEU A 196 -5.29 12.59 16.26
C LEU A 196 -6.41 13.34 15.54
N SER A 197 -6.30 14.66 15.43
CA SER A 197 -7.20 15.45 14.59
C SER A 197 -6.49 15.81 13.29
N HIS A 198 -7.07 15.42 12.16
CA HIS A 198 -6.49 15.67 10.84
C HIS A 198 -7.58 15.89 9.79
N SER A 199 -7.31 16.76 8.83
CA SER A 199 -8.11 16.86 7.60
C SER A 199 -8.06 15.56 6.79
N PHE A 200 -9.21 15.06 6.39
CA PHE A 200 -9.37 13.92 5.49
C PHE A 200 -10.37 14.31 4.41
N GLY A 201 -9.92 14.46 3.17
CA GLY A 201 -10.66 15.23 2.16
C GLY A 201 -10.83 16.70 2.59
N GLN A 202 -12.07 17.20 2.53
CA GLN A 202 -12.41 18.58 2.94
C GLN A 202 -12.84 18.68 4.40
N ASP A 203 -12.98 17.54 5.09
CA ASP A 203 -13.53 17.46 6.44
C ASP A 203 -12.43 17.34 7.49
N HIS A 204 -12.69 17.87 8.69
CA HIS A 204 -11.81 17.68 9.85
C HIS A 204 -12.33 16.53 10.70
N LEU A 205 -11.48 15.51 10.86
CA LEU A 205 -11.81 14.30 11.58
C LEU A 205 -10.93 14.17 12.81
N THR A 206 -11.50 13.60 13.87
CA THR A 206 -10.78 13.15 15.06
C THR A 206 -10.80 11.64 15.10
N PHE A 207 -9.61 11.05 15.09
CA PHE A 207 -9.37 9.62 15.18
C PHE A 207 -8.90 9.31 16.59
N ARG A 208 -9.52 8.34 17.26
CA ARG A 208 -9.10 7.86 18.57
C ARG A 208 -8.77 6.38 18.50
N ARG A 209 -7.55 6.00 18.86
CA ARG A 209 -7.18 4.58 18.94
C ARG A 209 -7.85 3.93 20.15
N ALA A 210 -8.31 2.69 19.99
CA ALA A 210 -8.78 1.87 21.11
C ALA A 210 -7.67 1.63 22.14
N ASP A 211 -8.05 1.36 23.39
CA ASP A 211 -7.13 1.08 24.50
C ASP A 211 -6.47 -0.31 24.40
#